data_AF-A0A7Y6PK23-F1
#
_entry.id   AF-A0A7Y6PK23-F1
#
_cell.length_a   1.000
_cell.length_b   1.000
_cell.length_c   1.000
_cell.angle_alpha   90.00
_cell.angle_beta   90.00
_cell.angle_gamma   90.00
#
_symmetry.space_group_name_H-M   'P 1'
#
loop_
_entity.id
_entity.type
_entity.pdbx_description
1 polymer ?
#
loop_
_entity_poly.entity_id
_entity_poly.type
_entity_poly.pdbx_seq_one_letter_code
_entity_poly.pdbx_strand_id
1 'polypeptide(L)'
;MRVAAGLLVLLAACRAFDPIAEVPHQHREVRDTKAAIAMILAENPQPRVYAIGEYHQTRNAIAKASPLARFTREIISMLEPHAQHLVVEAWLDATCWSDTAAQVAAATQRADSVKMEVMRLVNASRQRGLQPHTLPMTCIEYDAVVDASGHVDFLLLLQLVTDKLAETTRRILAADRNTSVIVYGGALHNDLYPRWPLEELSYAKPLAQEIGGHVLEIDLVVPEIVAPMQMIRSEPWFPLLGRASPDRVLVWQRGPASYVVILPAQSEEVSKVAKLVDPM
;
A
#
# COMPACT_ATOMS: atom_id res chain seq x y z
N MET A 1 -33.15 11.79 -65.38
CA MET A 1 -32.50 12.06 -64.07
C MET A 1 -32.61 10.80 -63.22
N ARG A 2 -31.51 10.08 -62.99
CA ARG A 2 -31.44 8.95 -62.04
C ARG A 2 -30.52 9.40 -60.92
N VAL A 3 -31.08 9.59 -59.73
CA VAL A 3 -30.31 9.90 -58.52
C VAL A 3 -29.77 8.57 -58.00
N ALA A 4 -28.46 8.37 -58.10
CA ALA A 4 -27.78 7.26 -57.46
C ALA A 4 -27.70 7.56 -55.96
N ALA A 5 -28.41 6.78 -55.14
CA ALA A 5 -28.26 6.80 -53.70
C ALA A 5 -26.93 6.12 -53.35
N GLY A 6 -25.91 6.93 -53.05
CA GLY A 6 -24.64 6.46 -52.50
C GLY A 6 -24.85 5.96 -51.08
N LEU A 7 -24.72 4.65 -50.88
CA LEU A 7 -24.69 4.02 -49.57
C LEU A 7 -23.32 4.35 -48.92
N LEU A 8 -23.29 5.34 -48.01
CA LEU A 8 -22.12 5.56 -47.16
C LEU A 8 -22.09 4.45 -46.09
N VAL A 9 -21.21 3.48 -46.27
CA VAL A 9 -20.88 2.51 -45.22
C VAL A 9 -19.94 3.22 -44.24
N LEU A 10 -20.48 3.68 -43.11
CA LEU A 10 -19.68 4.10 -41.96
C LEU A 10 -19.06 2.83 -41.35
N LEU A 11 -17.81 2.54 -41.73
CA LEU A 11 -16.95 1.61 -41.00
C LEU A 11 -16.64 2.23 -39.64
N ALA A 12 -17.52 2.02 -38.66
CA ALA A 12 -17.15 2.18 -37.26
C ALA A 12 -16.05 1.14 -36.98
N ALA A 13 -14.81 1.58 -36.93
CA ALA A 13 -13.72 0.72 -36.48
C ALA A 13 -14.03 0.31 -35.04
N CYS A 14 -14.45 -0.93 -34.84
CA CYS A 14 -14.47 -1.56 -33.52
C CYS A 14 -13.02 -1.56 -33.01
N ARG A 15 -12.63 -0.50 -32.29
CA ARG A 15 -11.43 -0.56 -31.46
C ARG A 15 -11.72 -1.63 -30.42
N ALA A 16 -10.90 -2.68 -30.40
CA ALA A 16 -10.94 -3.65 -29.31
C ALA A 16 -10.80 -2.85 -28.01
N PHE A 17 -11.72 -3.09 -27.06
CA PHE A 17 -11.66 -2.50 -25.74
C PHE A 17 -10.31 -2.85 -25.11
N ASP A 18 -9.52 -1.83 -24.76
CA ASP A 18 -8.28 -1.99 -24.03
C ASP A 18 -8.49 -1.45 -22.61
N PRO A 19 -8.72 -2.33 -21.61
CA PRO A 19 -8.96 -1.90 -20.24
C PRO A 19 -7.79 -1.12 -19.64
N ILE A 20 -6.61 -1.19 -20.25
CA ILE A 20 -5.41 -0.47 -19.80
C ILE A 20 -5.39 0.95 -20.35
N ALA A 21 -5.85 1.15 -21.59
CA ALA A 21 -5.99 2.49 -22.17
C ALA A 21 -7.03 3.34 -21.42
N GLU A 22 -8.01 2.69 -20.78
CA GLU A 22 -9.05 3.31 -19.97
C GLU A 22 -8.67 3.52 -18.50
N VAL A 23 -7.46 3.08 -18.07
CA VAL A 23 -6.98 3.35 -16.71
C VAL A 23 -6.86 4.86 -16.54
N PRO A 24 -7.59 5.48 -15.59
CA PRO A 24 -7.57 6.92 -15.41
C PRO A 24 -6.19 7.36 -14.92
N HIS A 25 -5.85 8.64 -15.11
CA HIS A 25 -4.56 9.22 -14.73
C HIS A 25 -3.35 8.63 -15.47
N GLN A 26 -2.15 9.12 -15.15
CA GLN A 26 -0.92 8.73 -15.83
C GLN A 26 -0.40 7.41 -15.26
N HIS A 27 0.01 6.50 -16.14
CA HIS A 27 0.77 5.31 -15.76
C HIS A 27 2.02 5.17 -16.62
N ARG A 28 3.06 4.56 -16.05
CA ARG A 28 4.39 4.44 -16.65
C ARG A 28 4.93 3.05 -16.43
N GLU A 29 5.58 2.51 -17.46
CA GLU A 29 6.46 1.35 -17.33
C GLU A 29 7.88 1.82 -17.06
N VAL A 30 8.48 1.27 -16.01
CA VAL A 30 9.87 1.52 -15.65
C VAL A 30 10.62 0.20 -15.51
N ARG A 31 11.94 0.27 -15.67
CA ARG A 31 12.80 -0.91 -15.73
C ARG A 31 12.77 -1.75 -14.46
N ASP A 32 12.86 -1.10 -13.30
CA ASP A 32 13.00 -1.78 -12.01
C ASP A 32 12.46 -0.91 -10.85
N THR A 33 12.36 -1.52 -9.67
CA THR A 33 11.87 -0.87 -8.44
C THR A 33 12.70 0.36 -8.10
N LYS A 34 14.02 0.33 -8.33
CA LYS A 34 14.91 1.45 -8.01
C LYS A 34 14.60 2.65 -8.89
N ALA A 35 14.41 2.44 -10.19
CA ALA A 35 14.04 3.47 -11.14
C ALA A 35 12.67 4.09 -10.82
N ALA A 36 11.69 3.26 -10.41
CA ALA A 36 10.36 3.74 -9.99
C ALA A 36 10.45 4.68 -8.79
N ILE A 37 11.10 4.24 -7.70
CA ILE A 37 11.17 5.03 -6.47
C ILE A 37 12.02 6.30 -6.69
N ALA A 38 13.14 6.21 -7.41
CA ALA A 38 13.95 7.38 -7.71
C ALA A 38 13.20 8.43 -8.55
N MET A 39 12.40 8.00 -9.53
CA MET A 39 11.52 8.88 -10.31
C MET A 39 10.52 9.58 -9.40
N ILE A 40 9.81 8.84 -8.54
CA ILE A 40 8.79 9.39 -7.64
C ILE A 40 9.43 10.43 -6.69
N LEU A 41 10.60 10.13 -6.12
CA LEU A 41 11.32 11.05 -5.24
C LEU A 41 11.79 12.32 -5.98
N ALA A 42 12.20 12.20 -7.24
CA ALA A 42 12.59 13.36 -8.05
C ALA A 42 11.39 14.27 -8.37
N GLU A 43 10.20 13.69 -8.55
CA GLU A 43 8.94 14.41 -8.79
C GLU A 43 8.37 15.05 -7.52
N ASN A 44 8.78 14.55 -6.35
CA ASN A 44 8.32 14.98 -5.04
C ASN A 44 9.53 15.32 -4.16
N PRO A 45 10.17 16.49 -4.34
CA PRO A 45 11.48 16.78 -3.74
C PRO A 45 11.46 17.14 -2.25
N GLN A 46 10.29 17.42 -1.66
CA GLN A 46 10.16 17.85 -0.26
C GLN A 46 9.02 17.19 0.54
N PRO A 47 8.87 15.85 0.55
CA PRO A 47 7.97 15.18 1.48
C PRO A 47 8.55 15.22 2.90
N ARG A 48 7.68 15.43 3.88
CA ARG A 48 7.97 15.24 5.31
C ARG A 48 7.50 13.88 5.81
N VAL A 49 6.52 13.28 5.13
CA VAL A 49 6.01 11.95 5.43
C VAL A 49 6.04 11.12 4.18
N TYR A 50 6.69 9.96 4.24
CA TYR A 50 6.66 8.93 3.21
C TYR A 50 5.71 7.84 3.70
N ALA A 51 4.44 7.92 3.30
CA ALA A 51 3.39 6.98 3.65
C ALA A 51 3.46 5.77 2.70
N ILE A 52 4.13 4.70 3.14
CA ILE A 52 4.39 3.50 2.36
C ILE A 52 3.33 2.45 2.70
N GLY A 53 2.37 2.27 1.79
CA GLY A 53 1.30 1.29 1.91
C GLY A 53 1.67 -0.07 1.37
N GLU A 54 1.12 -1.14 1.95
CA GLU A 54 1.06 -2.47 1.36
C GLU A 54 -0.35 -3.08 1.46
N TYR A 55 -0.63 -4.07 0.61
CA TYR A 55 -1.67 -5.06 0.89
C TYR A 55 -1.04 -6.19 1.69
N HIS A 56 -1.53 -6.41 2.91
CA HIS A 56 -0.96 -7.41 3.80
C HIS A 56 -0.98 -8.82 3.19
N GLN A 57 0.14 -9.52 3.34
CA GLN A 57 0.21 -10.92 2.98
C GLN A 57 -0.64 -11.75 3.95
N THR A 58 -1.58 -12.53 3.39
CA THR A 58 -2.33 -13.54 4.15
C THR A 58 -1.64 -14.90 4.07
N ARG A 59 -2.01 -15.82 4.96
CA ARG A 59 -1.48 -17.21 5.01
C ARG A 59 -1.55 -17.97 3.68
N ASN A 60 -2.48 -17.62 2.80
CA ASN A 60 -2.73 -18.32 1.53
C ASN A 60 -2.09 -17.63 0.31
N ALA A 61 -1.31 -16.58 0.51
CA ALA A 61 -0.69 -15.86 -0.61
C ALA A 61 0.38 -16.72 -1.30
N ILE A 62 0.38 -16.69 -2.64
CA ILE A 62 1.32 -17.46 -3.47
C ILE A 62 2.66 -16.73 -3.68
N ALA A 63 2.82 -15.53 -3.13
CA ALA A 63 4.03 -14.73 -3.26
C ALA A 63 5.22 -15.40 -2.55
N LYS A 64 6.37 -15.48 -3.23
CA LYS A 64 7.63 -15.99 -2.63
C LYS A 64 8.24 -14.99 -1.65
N ALA A 65 8.02 -13.70 -1.87
CA ALA A 65 8.42 -12.62 -0.99
C ALA A 65 7.24 -11.70 -0.66
N SER A 66 7.08 -11.38 0.62
CA SER A 66 6.10 -10.41 1.12
C SER A 66 6.46 -8.98 0.70
N PRO A 67 5.49 -8.04 0.70
CA PRO A 67 5.79 -6.64 0.42
C PRO A 67 6.74 -6.08 1.48
N LEU A 68 6.56 -6.43 2.76
CA LEU A 68 7.47 -6.07 3.86
C LEU A 68 8.91 -6.56 3.63
N ALA A 69 9.08 -7.80 3.16
CA ALA A 69 10.40 -8.33 2.85
C ALA A 69 11.03 -7.61 1.65
N ARG A 70 10.24 -7.24 0.63
CA ARG A 70 10.71 -6.44 -0.51
C ARG A 70 11.07 -5.02 -0.09
N PHE A 71 10.22 -4.36 0.69
CA PHE A 71 10.49 -3.03 1.23
C PHE A 71 11.81 -2.99 2.00
N THR A 72 12.00 -3.96 2.90
CA THR A 72 13.21 -4.07 3.75
C THR A 72 14.49 -4.27 2.93
N ARG A 73 14.44 -5.05 1.84
CA ARG A 73 15.64 -5.37 1.04
C ARG A 73 15.92 -4.39 -0.09
N GLU A 74 14.87 -3.88 -0.72
CA GLU A 74 14.96 -3.23 -2.03
C GLU A 74 14.71 -1.73 -1.94
N ILE A 75 13.89 -1.26 -0.98
CA ILE A 75 13.31 0.10 -1.03
C ILE A 75 13.82 1.00 0.10
N ILE A 76 13.93 0.49 1.33
CA ILE A 76 14.27 1.33 2.48
C ILE A 76 15.56 2.13 2.30
N SER A 77 16.57 1.59 1.62
CA SER A 77 17.83 2.31 1.36
C SER A 77 17.68 3.50 0.42
N MET A 78 16.58 3.60 -0.34
CA MET A 78 16.29 4.75 -1.19
C MET A 78 15.57 5.86 -0.44
N LEU A 79 14.85 5.52 0.63
CA LEU A 79 14.09 6.48 1.45
C LEU A 79 14.89 7.00 2.64
N GLU A 80 15.79 6.18 3.19
CA GLU A 80 16.59 6.53 4.37
C GLU A 80 17.36 7.85 4.25
N PRO A 81 18.00 8.20 3.11
CA PRO A 81 18.65 9.50 2.97
C PRO A 81 17.70 10.71 3.13
N HIS A 82 16.39 10.49 3.10
CA HIS A 82 15.36 11.52 3.14
C HIS A 82 14.54 11.53 4.44
N ALA A 83 14.81 10.64 5.39
CA ALA A 83 14.04 10.53 6.63
C ALA A 83 14.92 10.13 7.81
N GLN A 84 14.51 10.50 9.02
CA GLN A 84 15.24 10.17 10.26
C GLN A 84 14.51 9.12 11.09
N HIS A 85 13.21 8.96 10.85
CA HIS A 85 12.32 8.07 11.60
C HIS A 85 11.66 7.04 10.68
N LEU A 86 11.37 5.87 11.26
CA LEU A 86 10.53 4.84 10.65
C LEU A 86 9.43 4.48 11.64
N VAL A 87 8.17 4.75 11.31
CA VAL A 87 7.01 4.20 12.01
C VAL A 87 6.61 2.93 11.28
N VAL A 88 6.44 1.83 12.02
CA VAL A 88 5.96 0.56 11.47
C VAL A 88 4.61 0.26 12.09
N GLU A 89 3.63 -0.08 11.26
CA GLU A 89 2.32 -0.59 11.67
C GLU A 89 2.46 -2.00 12.27
N ALA A 90 3.09 -2.05 13.42
CA ALA A 90 3.31 -3.26 14.18
C ALA A 90 3.33 -2.91 15.66
N TRP A 91 2.74 -3.80 16.43
CA TRP A 91 2.69 -3.73 17.88
C TRP A 91 3.55 -4.86 18.43
N LEU A 92 4.79 -4.53 18.79
CA LEU A 92 5.74 -5.49 19.36
C LEU A 92 5.69 -5.52 20.89
N ASP A 93 5.08 -4.50 21.48
CA ASP A 93 5.09 -4.23 22.90
C ASP A 93 3.70 -4.50 23.47
N ALA A 94 3.44 -5.74 23.86
CA ALA A 94 2.42 -5.94 24.89
C ALA A 94 2.78 -7.14 25.76
N THR A 95 2.93 -6.85 27.04
CA THR A 95 3.20 -7.83 28.09
C THR A 95 1.96 -8.64 28.47
N CYS A 96 0.80 -8.41 27.83
CA CYS A 96 -0.49 -9.08 28.08
C CYS A 96 -0.79 -10.28 27.16
N TRP A 97 0.24 -10.91 26.58
CA TRP A 97 0.17 -11.61 25.29
C TRP A 97 -0.25 -13.08 25.21
N SER A 98 -0.84 -13.73 26.22
CA SER A 98 -1.03 -15.18 26.06
C SER A 98 -2.19 -15.57 25.12
N ASP A 99 -3.38 -14.98 25.25
CA ASP A 99 -4.59 -15.56 24.62
C ASP A 99 -5.14 -14.66 23.49
N THR A 100 -5.26 -13.36 23.72
CA THR A 100 -5.84 -12.38 22.77
C THR A 100 -5.01 -12.19 21.50
N ALA A 101 -3.68 -12.24 21.61
CA ALA A 101 -2.77 -12.04 20.47
C ALA A 101 -2.91 -13.15 19.40
N ALA A 102 -3.15 -14.40 19.85
CA ALA A 102 -3.39 -15.52 18.96
C ALA A 102 -4.72 -15.37 18.20
N GLN A 103 -5.75 -14.86 18.87
CA GLN A 103 -7.07 -14.60 18.27
C GLN A 103 -6.98 -13.51 17.20
N VAL A 104 -6.31 -12.39 17.48
CA VAL A 104 -6.08 -11.32 16.48
C VAL A 104 -5.26 -11.83 15.30
N ALA A 105 -4.19 -12.59 15.52
CA ALA A 105 -3.39 -13.16 14.44
C ALA A 105 -4.19 -14.14 13.56
N ALA A 106 -5.05 -14.95 14.18
CA ALA A 106 -5.93 -15.88 13.46
C ALA A 106 -7.01 -15.13 12.66
N ALA A 107 -7.67 -14.16 13.28
CA ALA A 107 -8.72 -13.35 12.66
C ALA A 107 -8.17 -12.56 11.45
N THR A 108 -7.00 -11.95 11.59
CA THR A 108 -6.34 -11.19 10.52
C THR A 108 -5.64 -12.06 9.47
N GLN A 109 -5.66 -13.38 9.61
CA GLN A 109 -4.97 -14.33 8.71
C GLN A 109 -3.48 -13.98 8.51
N ARG A 110 -2.83 -13.38 9.52
CA ARG A 110 -1.43 -12.98 9.44
C ARG A 110 -0.54 -14.23 9.32
N ALA A 111 0.42 -14.18 8.40
CA ALA A 111 1.41 -15.23 8.26
C ALA A 111 2.36 -15.24 9.46
N ASP A 112 2.79 -16.44 9.89
CA ASP A 112 3.65 -16.60 11.07
C ASP A 112 5.02 -15.92 10.90
N SER A 113 5.45 -15.70 9.65
CA SER A 113 6.71 -15.02 9.31
C SER A 113 6.68 -13.51 9.57
N VAL A 114 5.51 -12.87 9.68
CA VAL A 114 5.36 -11.40 9.73
C VAL A 114 6.10 -10.81 10.92
N LYS A 115 6.01 -11.42 12.12
CA LYS A 115 6.74 -10.93 13.30
C LYS A 115 8.25 -10.87 13.07
N MET A 116 8.80 -11.92 12.45
CA MET A 116 10.24 -11.96 12.13
C MET A 116 10.61 -10.96 11.05
N GLU A 117 9.73 -10.71 10.07
CA GLU A 117 9.94 -9.69 9.05
C GLU A 117 9.91 -8.27 9.60
N VAL A 118 8.98 -7.96 10.52
CA VAL A 118 8.96 -6.68 11.24
C VAL A 118 10.26 -6.49 12.02
N MET A 119 10.71 -7.52 12.75
CA MET A 119 12.00 -7.45 13.47
C MET A 119 13.19 -7.24 12.52
N ARG A 120 13.18 -7.86 11.34
CA ARG A 120 14.20 -7.63 10.31
C ARG A 120 14.16 -6.19 9.80
N LEU A 121 12.98 -5.62 9.57
CA LEU A 121 12.83 -4.22 9.17
C LEU A 121 13.37 -3.27 10.25
N VAL A 122 12.99 -3.48 11.52
CA VAL A 122 13.46 -2.68 12.66
C VAL A 122 14.98 -2.75 12.81
N ASN A 123 15.58 -3.93 12.63
CA ASN A 123 17.04 -4.07 12.68
C ASN A 123 17.71 -3.42 11.47
N ALA A 124 17.16 -3.61 10.27
CA ALA A 124 17.68 -3.01 9.04
C ALA A 124 17.60 -1.48 9.06
N SER A 125 16.57 -0.90 9.67
CA SER A 125 16.41 0.55 9.80
C SER A 125 17.44 1.14 10.77
N ARG A 126 17.64 0.51 11.95
CA ARG A 126 18.68 0.92 12.91
C ARG A 126 20.09 0.90 12.32
N GLN A 127 20.41 -0.14 11.54
CA GLN A 127 21.70 -0.25 10.84
C GLN A 127 21.94 0.88 9.83
N ARG A 128 20.87 1.56 9.41
CA ARG A 128 20.90 2.69 8.48
C ARG A 128 20.65 4.03 9.17
N GLY A 129 20.74 4.10 10.50
CA GLY A 129 20.59 5.36 11.23
C GLY A 129 19.15 5.86 11.39
N LEU A 130 18.14 5.12 10.92
CA LEU A 130 16.75 5.43 11.18
C LEU A 130 16.38 5.10 12.63
N GLN A 131 15.53 5.92 13.24
CA GLN A 131 14.92 5.66 14.53
C GLN A 131 13.58 4.92 14.32
N PRO A 132 13.48 3.60 14.59
CA PRO A 132 12.23 2.87 14.46
C PRO A 132 11.27 3.13 15.63
N HIS A 133 9.98 3.21 15.32
CA HIS A 133 8.85 3.35 16.24
C HIS A 133 7.81 2.29 15.86
N THR A 134 7.36 1.52 16.85
CA THR A 134 6.18 0.65 16.76
C THR A 134 4.93 1.39 17.21
N LEU A 135 3.76 0.76 17.07
CA LEU A 135 2.50 1.28 17.61
C LEU A 135 2.32 0.77 19.04
N PRO A 136 2.48 1.62 20.07
CA PRO A 136 2.25 1.21 21.45
C PRO A 136 0.75 0.99 21.66
N MET A 137 0.40 -0.17 22.22
CA MET A 137 -0.97 -0.52 22.59
C MET A 137 -1.02 -0.90 24.07
N THR A 138 -1.97 -0.34 24.79
CA THR A 138 -2.25 -0.68 26.19
C THR A 138 -3.04 -2.00 26.26
N CYS A 139 -2.99 -2.69 27.41
CA CYS A 139 -3.80 -3.90 27.62
C CYS A 139 -5.29 -3.64 27.41
N ILE A 140 -5.78 -2.46 27.84
CA ILE A 140 -7.19 -2.07 27.70
C ILE A 140 -7.58 -1.96 26.23
N GLU A 141 -6.72 -1.35 25.39
CA GLU A 141 -6.98 -1.23 23.95
C GLU A 141 -7.02 -2.61 23.25
N TYR A 142 -6.19 -3.57 23.68
CA TYR A 142 -6.26 -4.94 23.19
C TYR A 142 -7.53 -5.67 23.61
N ASP A 143 -7.90 -5.58 24.88
CA ASP A 143 -9.10 -6.23 25.39
C ASP A 143 -10.37 -5.62 24.77
N ALA A 144 -10.32 -4.35 24.35
CA ALA A 144 -11.45 -3.70 23.69
C ALA A 144 -11.72 -4.24 22.29
N VAL A 145 -10.70 -4.69 21.55
CA VAL A 145 -10.86 -5.20 20.17
C VAL A 145 -11.29 -6.65 20.11
N VAL A 146 -11.37 -7.34 21.25
CA VAL A 146 -11.78 -8.74 21.35
C VAL A 146 -12.93 -8.87 22.32
N ASP A 147 -14.05 -9.41 21.85
CA ASP A 147 -15.20 -9.62 22.73
C ASP A 147 -15.01 -10.81 23.69
N ALA A 148 -15.95 -10.97 24.63
CA ALA A 148 -15.90 -12.06 25.60
C ALA A 148 -15.98 -13.48 24.98
N SER A 149 -16.34 -13.60 23.70
CA SER A 149 -16.38 -14.86 22.95
C SER A 149 -15.09 -15.12 22.15
N GLY A 150 -14.14 -14.19 22.17
CA GLY A 150 -12.90 -14.25 21.39
C GLY A 150 -13.04 -13.77 19.95
N HIS A 151 -14.14 -13.09 19.62
CA HIS A 151 -14.34 -12.49 18.30
C HIS A 151 -13.64 -11.13 18.23
N VAL A 152 -12.96 -10.87 17.10
CA VAL A 152 -12.24 -9.62 16.89
C VAL A 152 -13.16 -8.60 16.22
N ASP A 153 -13.34 -7.44 16.87
CA ASP A 153 -13.96 -6.27 16.23
C ASP A 153 -12.95 -5.64 15.26
N PHE A 154 -13.05 -6.02 13.99
CA PHE A 154 -12.14 -5.55 12.95
C PHE A 154 -12.24 -4.05 12.70
N LEU A 155 -13.43 -3.46 12.80
CA LEU A 155 -13.59 -2.02 12.54
C LEU A 155 -12.91 -1.24 13.65
N LEU A 156 -13.13 -1.63 14.91
CA LEU A 156 -12.46 -1.01 16.06
C LEU A 156 -10.94 -1.19 15.98
N LEU A 157 -10.46 -2.38 15.58
CA LEU A 157 -9.02 -2.62 15.39
C LEU A 157 -8.44 -1.70 14.31
N LEU A 158 -9.12 -1.54 13.16
CA LEU A 158 -8.67 -0.65 12.09
C LEU A 158 -8.66 0.82 12.54
N GLN A 159 -9.68 1.26 13.27
CA GLN A 159 -9.73 2.62 13.84
C GLN A 159 -8.58 2.84 14.83
N LEU A 160 -8.35 1.92 15.76
CA LEU A 160 -7.27 2.00 16.73
C LEU A 160 -5.89 2.07 16.05
N VAL A 161 -5.66 1.25 15.02
CA VAL A 161 -4.40 1.29 14.25
C VAL A 161 -4.22 2.65 13.56
N THR A 162 -5.30 3.18 12.95
CA THR A 162 -5.31 4.51 12.32
C THR A 162 -4.92 5.59 13.33
N ASP A 163 -5.53 5.58 14.50
CA ASP A 163 -5.26 6.55 15.57
C ASP A 163 -3.81 6.47 16.06
N LYS A 164 -3.28 5.25 16.26
CA LYS A 164 -1.89 5.07 16.71
C LYS A 164 -0.87 5.51 15.66
N LEU A 165 -1.13 5.27 14.37
CA LEU A 165 -0.30 5.78 13.28
C LEU A 165 -0.31 7.31 13.26
N ALA A 166 -1.50 7.91 13.40
CA ALA A 166 -1.68 9.35 13.42
C ALA A 166 -0.95 9.99 14.61
N GLU A 167 -1.17 9.48 15.82
CA GLU A 167 -0.58 9.97 17.07
C GLU A 167 0.95 9.88 17.03
N THR A 168 1.48 8.71 16.65
CA THR A 168 2.93 8.47 16.60
C THR A 168 3.60 9.38 15.59
N THR A 169 3.02 9.51 14.39
CA THR A 169 3.55 10.35 13.32
C THR A 169 3.52 11.83 13.72
N ARG A 170 2.40 12.33 14.26
CA ARG A 170 2.28 13.72 14.73
C ARG A 170 3.29 14.04 15.81
N ARG A 171 3.46 13.15 16.80
CA ARG A 171 4.43 13.32 17.89
C ARG A 171 5.86 13.49 17.36
N ILE A 172 6.24 12.69 16.36
CA ILE A 172 7.55 12.80 15.70
C ILE A 172 7.71 14.14 14.97
N LEU A 173 6.72 14.52 14.16
CA LEU A 173 6.75 15.76 13.38
C LEU A 173 6.68 17.03 14.25
N ALA A 174 6.07 16.95 15.43
CA ALA A 174 5.99 18.05 16.39
C ALA A 174 7.30 18.25 17.18
N ALA A 175 8.09 17.18 17.36
CA ALA A 175 9.36 17.26 18.08
C ALA A 175 10.44 18.05 17.32
N ASP A 176 10.43 17.98 15.98
CA ASP A 176 11.32 18.77 15.12
C ASP A 176 10.64 19.07 13.77
N ARG A 177 10.61 20.37 13.41
CA ARG A 177 9.98 20.86 12.16
C ARG A 177 10.72 20.42 10.91
N ASN A 178 12.00 20.07 11.01
CA ASN A 178 12.81 19.60 9.89
C ASN A 178 12.83 18.07 9.79
N THR A 179 12.21 17.36 10.75
CA THR A 179 12.12 15.91 10.71
C THR A 179 11.22 15.44 9.58
N SER A 180 11.69 14.37 8.93
CA SER A 180 10.93 13.56 8.00
C SER A 180 10.85 12.11 8.47
N VAL A 181 9.74 11.46 8.17
CA VAL A 181 9.39 10.13 8.68
C VAL A 181 8.89 9.23 7.56
N ILE A 182 9.34 7.98 7.56
CA ILE A 182 8.76 6.91 6.77
C ILE A 182 7.70 6.24 7.64
N VAL A 183 6.50 6.04 7.12
CA VAL A 183 5.46 5.24 7.77
C VAL A 183 5.20 4.03 6.90
N TYR A 184 5.44 2.84 7.44
CA TYR A 184 5.21 1.57 6.73
C TYR A 184 4.00 0.87 7.33
N GLY A 185 2.97 0.63 6.53
CA GLY A 185 1.73 -0.02 6.99
C GLY A 185 0.80 -0.41 5.85
N GLY A 186 -0.44 -0.74 6.18
CA GLY A 186 -1.49 -1.05 5.21
C GLY A 186 -1.80 0.16 4.31
N ALA A 187 -2.00 -0.09 3.01
CA ALA A 187 -2.38 0.94 2.04
C ALA A 187 -3.62 1.73 2.49
N LEU A 188 -4.59 1.05 3.10
CA LEU A 188 -5.79 1.66 3.70
C LEU A 188 -5.47 2.85 4.61
N HIS A 189 -4.50 2.68 5.53
CA HIS A 189 -4.16 3.70 6.52
C HIS A 189 -3.33 4.84 5.96
N ASN A 190 -2.55 4.55 4.91
CA ASN A 190 -1.65 5.49 4.23
C ASN A 190 -2.34 6.25 3.08
N ASP A 191 -3.60 5.95 2.79
CA ASP A 191 -4.33 6.42 1.61
C ASP A 191 -4.54 7.95 1.63
N LEU A 192 -4.04 8.71 0.65
CA LEU A 192 -4.33 10.16 0.53
C LEU A 192 -5.69 10.47 -0.13
N TYR A 193 -6.27 9.49 -0.83
CA TYR A 193 -7.55 9.59 -1.53
C TYR A 193 -8.51 8.45 -1.11
N PRO A 194 -8.75 8.25 0.20
CA PRO A 194 -9.63 7.20 0.68
C PRO A 194 -11.04 7.47 0.18
N ARG A 195 -11.73 6.39 -0.18
CA ARG A 195 -13.09 6.40 -0.71
C ARG A 195 -14.08 6.05 0.37
N TRP A 196 -15.30 6.56 0.22
CA TRP A 196 -16.41 6.16 1.07
C TRP A 196 -16.60 4.63 1.10
N PRO A 197 -16.78 4.00 2.28
CA PRO A 197 -16.88 4.57 3.65
C PRO A 197 -15.56 4.52 4.46
N LEU A 198 -14.40 4.46 3.81
CA LEU A 198 -13.11 4.20 4.43
C LEU A 198 -12.33 5.47 4.80
N GLU A 199 -12.91 6.66 4.67
CA GLU A 199 -12.20 7.93 4.90
C GLU A 199 -11.64 8.07 6.31
N GLU A 200 -12.37 7.56 7.30
CA GLU A 200 -11.95 7.58 8.71
C GLU A 200 -10.82 6.61 9.02
N LEU A 201 -10.53 5.66 8.12
CA LEU A 201 -9.49 4.65 8.31
C LEU A 201 -8.14 5.08 7.71
N SER A 202 -8.04 6.29 7.16
CA SER A 202 -6.78 6.88 6.72
C SER A 202 -6.36 8.03 7.62
N TYR A 203 -5.16 7.94 8.18
CA TYR A 203 -4.56 9.06 8.90
C TYR A 203 -3.84 10.03 7.94
N ALA A 204 -3.42 9.54 6.77
CA ALA A 204 -2.56 10.28 5.85
C ALA A 204 -3.26 11.50 5.26
N LYS A 205 -4.54 11.37 4.85
CA LYS A 205 -5.31 12.48 4.29
C LYS A 205 -5.52 13.64 5.28
N PRO A 206 -6.02 13.42 6.52
CA PRO A 206 -6.09 14.47 7.53
C PRO A 206 -4.73 15.08 7.86
N LEU A 207 -3.68 14.25 7.98
CA LEU A 207 -2.32 14.74 8.27
C LEU A 207 -1.78 15.64 7.15
N ALA A 208 -1.98 15.26 5.88
CA ALA A 208 -1.58 16.08 4.74
C ALA A 208 -2.28 17.44 4.76
N GLN A 209 -3.56 17.51 5.13
CA GLN A 209 -4.28 18.77 5.28
C GLN A 209 -3.69 19.61 6.44
N GLU A 210 -3.39 18.98 7.58
CA GLU A 210 -2.85 19.62 8.78
C GLU A 210 -1.47 20.25 8.54
N ILE A 211 -0.58 19.57 7.80
CA ILE A 211 0.79 20.04 7.56
C ILE A 211 0.95 20.80 6.23
N GLY A 212 -0.16 21.09 5.53
CA GLY A 212 -0.17 21.87 4.29
C GLY A 212 0.36 21.13 3.06
N GLY A 213 0.23 19.81 3.01
CA GLY A 213 0.76 18.93 1.97
C GLY A 213 1.85 18.02 2.53
N HIS A 214 2.95 17.84 1.77
CA HIS A 214 4.17 17.16 2.23
C HIS A 214 4.04 15.70 2.69
N VAL A 215 2.89 15.06 2.47
CA VAL A 215 2.74 13.61 2.57
C VAL A 215 2.85 13.04 1.16
N LEU A 216 3.82 12.15 0.96
CA LEU A 216 3.99 11.36 -0.25
C LEU A 216 3.54 9.94 0.03
N GLU A 217 2.51 9.50 -0.65
CA GLU A 217 2.02 8.14 -0.57
C GLU A 217 2.59 7.28 -1.70
N ILE A 218 3.10 6.10 -1.33
CA ILE A 218 3.59 5.09 -2.25
C ILE A 218 3.06 3.73 -1.81
N ASP A 219 2.05 3.23 -2.52
CA ASP A 219 1.50 1.89 -2.29
C ASP A 219 2.29 0.85 -3.07
N LEU A 220 2.88 -0.10 -2.33
CA LEU A 220 3.65 -1.20 -2.88
C LEU A 220 2.74 -2.40 -3.14
N VAL A 221 2.47 -2.64 -4.42
CA VAL A 221 1.62 -3.74 -4.88
C VAL A 221 2.50 -4.92 -5.28
N VAL A 222 2.31 -6.06 -4.59
CA VAL A 222 2.87 -7.35 -4.99
C VAL A 222 1.81 -8.08 -5.82
N PRO A 223 2.01 -8.28 -7.14
CA PRO A 223 0.98 -8.84 -8.02
C PRO A 223 0.35 -10.14 -7.52
N GLU A 224 1.17 -11.05 -6.98
CA GLU A 224 0.76 -12.36 -6.45
C GLU A 224 -0.17 -12.28 -5.23
N ILE A 225 -0.07 -11.21 -4.45
CA ILE A 225 -0.89 -10.99 -3.26
C ILE A 225 -2.24 -10.42 -3.66
N VAL A 226 -2.23 -9.45 -4.57
CA VAL A 226 -3.39 -8.64 -4.91
C VAL A 226 -4.30 -9.32 -5.95
N ALA A 227 -3.75 -10.06 -6.91
CA ALA A 227 -4.53 -10.67 -7.99
C ALA A 227 -5.74 -11.53 -7.55
N PRO A 228 -5.67 -12.35 -6.47
CA PRO A 228 -6.83 -13.11 -6.00
C PRO A 228 -7.80 -12.30 -5.11
N MET A 229 -7.45 -11.08 -4.68
CA MET A 229 -8.28 -10.30 -3.76
C MET A 229 -9.48 -9.68 -4.50
N GLN A 230 -10.69 -10.11 -4.15
CA GLN A 230 -11.91 -9.58 -4.78
C GLN A 230 -12.14 -8.09 -4.47
N MET A 231 -11.85 -7.68 -3.23
CA MET A 231 -12.12 -6.33 -2.73
C MET A 231 -11.38 -5.21 -3.47
N ILE A 232 -10.25 -5.52 -4.11
CA ILE A 232 -9.42 -4.52 -4.80
C ILE A 232 -9.69 -4.45 -6.31
N ARG A 233 -10.57 -5.31 -6.84
CA ARG A 233 -10.81 -5.36 -8.30
C ARG A 233 -11.44 -4.08 -8.83
N SER A 234 -12.09 -3.31 -7.96
CA SER A 234 -12.64 -1.98 -8.24
C SER A 234 -11.62 -0.86 -8.13
N GLU A 235 -10.36 -1.16 -7.79
CA GLU A 235 -9.30 -0.16 -7.82
C GLU A 235 -8.98 0.25 -9.26
N PRO A 236 -8.84 1.55 -9.57
CA PRO A 236 -8.66 2.00 -10.95
C PRO A 236 -7.37 1.51 -11.60
N TRP A 237 -6.35 1.23 -10.77
CA TRP A 237 -5.08 0.70 -11.24
C TRP A 237 -5.13 -0.82 -11.48
N PHE A 238 -6.15 -1.53 -10.99
CA PHE A 238 -6.22 -2.99 -11.05
C PHE A 238 -6.01 -3.56 -12.48
N PRO A 239 -6.57 -2.97 -13.56
CA PRO A 239 -6.31 -3.43 -14.93
C PRO A 239 -4.82 -3.48 -15.32
N LEU A 240 -3.96 -2.67 -14.70
CA LEU A 240 -2.52 -2.67 -14.94
C LEU A 240 -1.86 -4.01 -14.55
N LEU A 241 -2.46 -4.81 -13.66
CA LEU A 241 -1.97 -6.15 -13.35
C LEU A 241 -1.90 -7.07 -14.58
N GLY A 242 -2.72 -6.81 -15.61
CA GLY A 242 -2.65 -7.54 -16.89
C GLY A 242 -1.32 -7.36 -17.64
N ARG A 243 -0.52 -6.35 -17.28
CA ARG A 243 0.84 -6.07 -17.79
C ARG A 243 1.96 -6.39 -16.81
N ALA A 244 1.64 -6.89 -15.61
CA ALA A 244 2.66 -7.24 -14.63
C ALA A 244 3.56 -8.36 -15.19
N SER A 245 4.88 -8.17 -15.10
CA SER A 245 5.89 -9.14 -15.52
C SER A 245 7.13 -9.05 -14.63
N PRO A 246 8.01 -10.06 -14.63
CA PRO A 246 9.29 -9.99 -13.91
C PRO A 246 10.24 -8.86 -14.36
N ASP A 247 10.12 -8.40 -15.61
CA ASP A 247 11.09 -7.47 -16.22
C ASP A 247 10.72 -5.99 -16.14
N ARG A 248 9.63 -5.65 -15.45
CA ARG A 248 9.15 -4.26 -15.39
C ARG A 248 8.46 -3.96 -14.07
N VAL A 249 8.41 -2.67 -13.77
CA VAL A 249 7.56 -2.08 -12.72
C VAL A 249 6.54 -1.18 -13.41
N LEU A 250 5.31 -1.21 -12.92
CA LEU A 250 4.27 -0.29 -13.36
C LEU A 250 4.03 0.74 -12.26
N VAL A 251 4.08 2.01 -12.62
CA VAL A 251 3.80 3.12 -11.71
C VAL A 251 2.54 3.80 -12.19
N TRP A 252 1.51 3.79 -11.35
CA TRP A 252 0.28 4.54 -11.58
C TRP A 252 0.26 5.75 -10.65
N GLN A 253 0.08 6.94 -11.21
CA GLN A 253 0.01 8.18 -10.46
C GLN A 253 -1.46 8.54 -10.24
N ARG A 254 -1.96 8.30 -9.02
CA ARG A 254 -3.33 8.67 -8.63
C ARG A 254 -3.51 10.18 -8.53
N GLY A 255 -2.49 10.86 -8.03
CA GLY A 255 -2.45 12.31 -7.84
C GLY A 255 -1.02 12.82 -7.74
N PRO A 256 -0.81 14.13 -7.50
CA PRO A 256 0.53 14.74 -7.49
C PRO A 256 1.52 14.05 -6.54
N ALA A 257 1.04 13.62 -5.36
CA ALA A 257 1.85 13.01 -4.30
C ALA A 257 1.35 11.60 -3.90
N SER A 258 0.67 10.87 -4.80
CA SER A 258 0.11 9.55 -4.51
C SER A 258 0.32 8.60 -5.68
N TYR A 259 1.04 7.52 -5.40
CA TYR A 259 1.51 6.57 -6.40
C TYR A 259 1.21 5.14 -5.97
N VAL A 260 0.77 4.32 -6.93
CA VAL A 260 0.75 2.87 -6.78
C VAL A 260 1.89 2.29 -7.62
N VAL A 261 2.77 1.54 -6.96
CA VAL A 261 3.93 0.88 -7.56
C VAL A 261 3.67 -0.62 -7.59
N ILE A 262 3.25 -1.11 -8.76
CA ILE A 262 3.12 -2.54 -9.03
C ILE A 262 4.53 -3.07 -9.29
N LEU A 263 5.08 -3.68 -8.26
CA LEU A 263 6.42 -4.25 -8.24
C LEU A 263 6.53 -5.44 -9.22
N PRO A 264 7.76 -5.86 -9.57
CA PRO A 264 7.95 -6.93 -10.55
C PRO A 264 7.23 -8.20 -10.09
N ALA A 265 6.55 -8.85 -11.04
CA ALA A 265 5.90 -10.12 -10.77
C ALA A 265 6.97 -11.19 -10.46
N GLN A 266 6.69 -12.04 -9.51
CA GLN A 266 7.50 -13.18 -9.10
C GLN A 266 7.20 -14.44 -9.95
N SER A 267 6.16 -14.36 -10.78
CA SER A 267 5.76 -15.36 -11.77
C SER A 267 4.96 -14.72 -12.92
N GLU A 268 5.11 -15.24 -14.14
CA GLU A 268 4.27 -14.84 -15.29
C GLU A 268 2.80 -15.24 -15.13
N GLU A 269 2.51 -16.22 -14.26
CA GLU A 269 1.16 -16.74 -14.02
C GLU A 269 0.20 -15.68 -13.46
N VAL A 270 0.72 -14.64 -12.79
CA VAL A 270 -0.12 -13.55 -12.26
C VAL A 270 -0.85 -12.80 -13.37
N SER A 271 -0.19 -12.62 -14.52
CA SER A 271 -0.81 -11.94 -15.67
C SER A 271 -2.04 -12.71 -16.19
N LYS A 272 -2.11 -14.03 -15.97
CA LYS A 272 -3.27 -14.85 -16.35
C LYS A 272 -4.43 -14.67 -15.37
N VAL A 273 -4.16 -14.58 -14.07
CA VAL A 273 -5.16 -14.33 -13.04
C VAL A 273 -5.82 -12.95 -13.23
N ALA A 274 -5.02 -11.94 -13.60
CA ALA A 274 -5.53 -10.60 -13.89
C ALA A 274 -6.40 -10.53 -15.16
N LYS A 275 -6.16 -11.40 -16.14
CA LYS A 275 -6.92 -11.47 -17.42
C LYS A 275 -8.22 -12.27 -17.35
N LEU A 276 -8.38 -13.13 -16.34
CA LEU A 276 -9.57 -13.99 -16.17
C LEU A 276 -10.80 -13.26 -15.61
N VAL A 277 -10.76 -11.93 -15.50
CA VAL A 277 -11.90 -11.14 -15.07
C VAL A 277 -12.71 -10.77 -16.30
N ASP A 278 -13.74 -11.58 -16.56
CA ASP A 278 -14.80 -11.28 -17.51
C ASP A 278 -15.34 -9.86 -17.22
N PRO A 279 -15.45 -8.96 -18.21
CA PRO A 279 -16.17 -7.72 -18.01
C PRO A 279 -17.65 -8.07 -17.79
N MET A 280 -18.06 -8.15 -16.52
CA MET A 280 -19.49 -8.10 -16.18
C MET A 280 -20.05 -6.71 -16.46
#